data_AF-A0A9E0VA21-F1
#
_entry.id   AF-A0A9E0VA21-F1
#
_cell.length_a   1.000
_cell.length_b   1.000
_cell.length_c   1.000
_cell.angle_alpha   90.00
_cell.angle_beta   90.00
_cell.angle_gamma   90.00
#
_symmetry.space_group_name_H-M   'P 1'
#
loop_
_entity.id
_entity.type
_entity.pdbx_description
1 polymer ?
#
loop_
_entity_poly.entity_id
_entity_poly.type
_entity_poly.pdbx_seq_one_letter_code
_entity_poly.pdbx_strand_id
1 'polypeptide(L)'
;MTANDYPIVLAHGIARFDFLVRRFAEELGRIGLSFDPAANELNYFRGIARHLRNHGFDVYQSTVSFAAGVERRAADLKTEVERALALRPGQPKVHIIAHSMGGLDARRMIVKLGMADRVASLTTIGTPHRGTSFADWGIANDGDALIAGLGGIIDISGFADLTTDACRRFNEEAEAAEAANEVFYQTFAASEEETKIFPPLRGSWRIIFPREGDNDGLVPRTSQAWTDTLAGADGRRKTVRQRGFPVSADHLNEVGWWDVGQFGFDDFFRLDFLNAVAAYETAIRNVYLEIARELIELPPEG
;
A
#
# COMPACT_ATOMS: atom_id res chain seq x y z
N MET A 1 16.70 -23.44 6.20
CA MET A 1 16.42 -21.99 6.14
C MET A 1 16.98 -21.50 4.83
N THR A 2 16.14 -20.97 3.95
CA THR A 2 16.60 -20.32 2.71
C THR A 2 17.38 -19.05 3.08
N ALA A 3 18.32 -18.61 2.25
CA ALA A 3 19.20 -17.49 2.56
C ALA A 3 18.45 -16.16 2.81
N ASN A 4 17.19 -16.06 2.35
CA ASN A 4 16.37 -14.85 2.37
C ASN A 4 15.09 -14.97 3.21
N ASP A 5 15.04 -15.91 4.17
CA ASP A 5 13.92 -16.10 5.10
C ASP A 5 13.87 -15.03 6.21
N TYR A 6 13.80 -13.77 5.80
CA TYR A 6 13.71 -12.59 6.67
C TYR A 6 12.26 -12.29 7.07
N PRO A 7 12.02 -11.74 8.28
CA PRO A 7 10.68 -11.34 8.68
C PRO A 7 10.11 -10.27 7.74
N ILE A 8 8.79 -10.33 7.53
CA ILE A 8 8.04 -9.40 6.68
C ILE A 8 7.43 -8.30 7.56
N VAL A 9 7.63 -7.05 7.18
CA VAL A 9 6.96 -5.89 7.77
C VAL A 9 5.93 -5.36 6.77
N LEU A 10 4.65 -5.40 7.15
CA LEU A 10 3.56 -4.79 6.40
C LEU A 10 3.43 -3.31 6.79
N ALA A 11 3.70 -2.40 5.84
CA ALA A 11 3.69 -0.95 6.06
C ALA A 11 2.41 -0.32 5.48
N HIS A 12 1.54 0.20 6.36
CA HIS A 12 0.23 0.76 5.95
C HIS A 12 0.32 2.21 5.46
N GLY A 13 -0.68 2.64 4.67
CA GLY A 13 -0.82 4.01 4.20
C GLY A 13 -1.51 4.97 5.19
N ILE A 14 -2.13 6.01 4.66
CA ILE A 14 -2.70 7.16 5.39
C ILE A 14 -4.20 7.02 5.75
N ALA A 15 -4.88 5.96 5.33
CA ALA A 15 -6.33 5.84 5.50
C ALA A 15 -6.75 5.56 6.97
N ARG A 16 -7.88 6.15 7.41
CA ARG A 16 -8.46 5.91 8.75
C ARG A 16 -9.10 4.53 8.84
N PHE A 17 -8.49 3.69 9.67
CA PHE A 17 -8.96 2.32 9.80
C PHE A 17 -10.35 2.20 10.44
N ASP A 18 -10.62 3.02 11.45
CA ASP A 18 -11.92 3.08 12.13
C ASP A 18 -13.06 3.49 11.18
N PHE A 19 -12.75 4.33 10.18
CA PHE A 19 -13.71 4.69 9.15
C PHE A 19 -14.03 3.50 8.22
N LEU A 20 -12.99 2.82 7.70
CA LEU A 20 -13.16 1.67 6.79
C LEU A 20 -14.05 0.59 7.43
N VAL A 21 -13.77 0.26 8.69
CA VAL A 21 -14.53 -0.71 9.48
C VAL A 21 -16.00 -0.29 9.63
N ARG A 22 -16.26 0.99 9.95
CA ARG A 22 -17.64 1.51 10.14
C ARG A 22 -18.45 1.46 8.85
N ARG A 23 -17.88 1.92 7.73
CA ARG A 23 -18.57 1.89 6.43
C ARG A 23 -18.89 0.49 5.97
N PHE A 24 -17.92 -0.41 6.11
CA PHE A 24 -18.13 -1.81 5.77
C PHE A 24 -19.26 -2.44 6.62
N ALA A 25 -19.32 -2.11 7.91
CA ALA A 25 -20.44 -2.51 8.78
C ALA A 25 -21.79 -1.97 8.31
N GLU A 26 -21.84 -0.68 7.93
CA GLU A 26 -23.05 -0.03 7.40
C GLU A 26 -23.54 -0.72 6.11
N GLU A 27 -22.63 -1.04 5.19
CA GLU A 27 -22.96 -1.71 3.93
C GLU A 27 -23.48 -3.13 4.13
N LEU A 28 -22.83 -3.93 4.97
CA LEU A 28 -23.31 -5.26 5.33
C LEU A 28 -24.71 -5.18 5.99
N GLY A 29 -24.92 -4.20 6.86
CA GLY A 29 -26.22 -3.95 7.49
C GLY A 29 -27.33 -3.65 6.47
N ARG A 30 -27.03 -2.92 5.39
CA ARG A 30 -28.01 -2.63 4.32
C ARG A 30 -28.50 -3.88 3.59
N ILE A 31 -27.64 -4.90 3.46
CA ILE A 31 -27.99 -6.18 2.80
C ILE A 31 -28.41 -7.27 3.79
N GLY A 32 -28.58 -6.92 5.07
CA GLY A 32 -29.05 -7.84 6.12
C GLY A 32 -28.01 -8.83 6.62
N LEU A 33 -26.72 -8.50 6.49
CA LEU A 33 -25.60 -9.25 7.06
C LEU A 33 -25.10 -8.55 8.33
N SER A 34 -24.74 -9.33 9.35
CA SER A 34 -24.14 -8.80 10.57
C SER A 34 -22.62 -8.71 10.43
N PHE A 35 -22.06 -7.68 11.06
CA PHE A 35 -20.63 -7.45 11.12
C PHE A 35 -20.21 -7.25 12.57
N ASP A 36 -19.37 -8.16 13.07
CA ASP A 36 -18.74 -8.04 14.38
C ASP A 36 -17.27 -7.64 14.21
N PRO A 37 -16.89 -6.39 14.51
CA PRO A 37 -15.52 -5.94 14.40
C PRO A 37 -14.53 -6.71 15.29
N ALA A 38 -14.98 -7.19 16.45
CA ALA A 38 -14.13 -7.87 17.43
C ALA A 38 -13.83 -9.31 17.02
N ALA A 39 -14.80 -10.01 16.41
CA ALA A 39 -14.63 -11.38 15.94
C ALA A 39 -13.76 -11.50 14.67
N ASN A 40 -13.58 -10.41 13.92
CA ASN A 40 -12.99 -10.46 12.57
C ASN A 40 -11.53 -9.98 12.46
N GLU A 41 -10.89 -9.62 13.58
CA GLU A 41 -9.48 -9.14 13.65
C GLU A 41 -9.13 -8.16 12.53
N LEU A 42 -9.95 -7.13 12.40
CA LEU A 42 -9.85 -6.17 11.32
C LEU A 42 -8.55 -5.38 11.49
N ASN A 43 -7.67 -5.49 10.50
CA ASN A 43 -6.46 -4.69 10.35
C ASN A 43 -6.43 -4.06 8.96
N TYR A 44 -5.60 -3.03 8.79
CA TYR A 44 -5.41 -2.34 7.50
C TYR A 44 -5.23 -3.34 6.36
N PHE A 45 -4.33 -4.32 6.56
CA PHE A 45 -4.15 -5.47 5.69
C PHE A 45 -5.13 -6.59 6.09
N ARG A 46 -6.34 -6.59 5.51
CA ARG A 46 -7.48 -7.39 5.99
C ARG A 46 -7.27 -8.91 5.84
N GLY A 47 -6.86 -9.54 6.94
CA GLY A 47 -6.59 -10.98 7.01
C GLY A 47 -5.29 -11.44 6.32
N ILE A 48 -4.55 -10.53 5.69
CA ILE A 48 -3.32 -10.82 4.95
C ILE A 48 -2.21 -11.28 5.92
N ALA A 49 -1.98 -10.54 7.01
CA ALA A 49 -0.94 -10.92 7.98
C ALA A 49 -1.18 -12.32 8.57
N ARG A 50 -2.44 -12.65 8.91
CA ARG A 50 -2.83 -13.98 9.36
C ARG A 50 -2.64 -15.03 8.28
N HIS A 51 -3.02 -14.74 7.04
CA HIS A 51 -2.84 -15.66 5.91
C HIS A 51 -1.36 -16.01 5.69
N LEU A 52 -0.48 -15.01 5.69
CA LEU A 52 0.96 -15.20 5.55
C LEU A 52 1.54 -16.03 6.71
N ARG A 53 1.14 -15.73 7.96
CA ARG A 53 1.56 -16.51 9.15
C ARG A 53 1.10 -17.96 9.09
N ASN A 54 -0.12 -18.22 8.63
CA ASN A 54 -0.63 -19.57 8.42
C ASN A 54 0.16 -20.35 7.34
N HIS A 55 0.89 -19.64 6.47
CA HIS A 55 1.79 -20.22 5.46
C HIS A 55 3.27 -20.22 5.91
N GLY A 56 3.54 -19.98 7.19
CA GLY A 56 4.88 -20.13 7.78
C GLY A 56 5.76 -18.88 7.73
N PHE A 57 5.26 -17.75 7.22
CA PHE A 57 6.01 -16.50 7.22
C PHE A 57 5.92 -15.81 8.59
N ASP A 58 7.01 -15.16 8.98
CA ASP A 58 6.98 -14.25 10.12
C ASP A 58 6.61 -12.86 9.67
N VAL A 59 5.56 -12.30 10.27
CA VAL A 59 4.93 -11.08 9.78
C VAL A 59 4.64 -10.14 10.93
N TYR A 60 5.08 -8.90 10.77
CA TYR A 60 4.83 -7.78 11.65
C TYR A 60 4.01 -6.73 10.91
N GLN A 61 3.05 -6.11 11.59
CA GLN A 61 2.29 -5.00 11.04
C GLN A 61 2.82 -3.72 11.68
N SER A 62 3.27 -2.76 10.88
CA SER A 62 3.74 -1.49 11.39
C SER A 62 2.58 -0.72 12.03
N THR A 63 2.83 0.02 13.10
CA THR A 63 1.94 1.10 13.54
C THR A 63 2.69 2.42 13.43
N VAL A 64 2.32 3.25 12.45
CA VAL A 64 2.92 4.57 12.26
C VAL A 64 1.92 5.69 12.52
N SER A 65 2.41 6.89 12.80
CA SER A 65 1.56 8.05 13.10
C SER A 65 0.52 8.24 12.01
N PHE A 66 -0.74 8.23 12.45
CA PHE A 66 -1.86 8.60 11.60
C PHE A 66 -1.71 10.06 11.18
N ALA A 67 -2.00 10.36 9.91
CA ALA A 67 -2.01 11.73 9.36
C ALA A 67 -0.68 12.52 9.31
N ALA A 68 0.40 12.02 9.91
CA ALA A 68 1.68 12.72 9.90
C ALA A 68 2.32 12.68 8.51
N GLY A 69 3.23 13.63 8.25
CA GLY A 69 4.05 13.62 7.04
C GLY A 69 5.01 12.42 6.98
N VAL A 70 5.53 12.14 5.78
CA VAL A 70 6.40 11.00 5.48
C VAL A 70 7.65 10.99 6.37
N GLU A 71 8.16 12.16 6.76
CA GLU A 71 9.33 12.24 7.66
C GLU A 71 9.07 11.59 9.02
N ARG A 72 7.96 11.95 9.67
CA ARG A 72 7.61 11.37 10.97
C ARG A 72 7.25 9.89 10.82
N ARG A 73 6.47 9.56 9.79
CA ARG A 73 6.05 8.17 9.55
C ARG A 73 7.22 7.25 9.21
N ALA A 74 8.23 7.73 8.49
CA ALA A 74 9.47 7.00 8.24
C ALA A 74 10.25 6.70 9.54
N ALA A 75 10.27 7.65 10.49
CA ALA A 75 10.89 7.44 11.80
C ALA A 75 10.11 6.42 12.67
N ASP A 76 8.78 6.47 12.61
CA ASP A 76 7.95 5.46 13.27
C ASP A 76 8.18 4.08 12.62
N LEU A 77 8.17 3.98 11.28
CA LEU A 77 8.42 2.73 10.55
C LEU A 77 9.80 2.15 10.87
N LYS A 78 10.83 2.99 11.01
CA LYS A 78 12.15 2.56 11.48
C LYS A 78 12.07 1.83 12.82
N THR A 79 11.34 2.41 13.77
CA THR A 79 11.14 1.81 15.10
C THR A 79 10.43 0.46 14.99
N GLU A 80 9.45 0.34 14.10
CA GLU A 80 8.75 -0.92 13.84
C GLU A 80 9.67 -2.00 13.24
N VAL A 81 10.54 -1.63 12.28
CA VAL A 81 11.53 -2.53 11.68
C VAL A 81 12.57 -2.98 12.70
N GLU A 82 13.11 -2.06 13.48
CA GLU A 82 14.06 -2.39 14.55
C GLU A 82 13.45 -3.33 15.59
N ARG A 83 12.16 -3.15 15.93
CA ARG A 83 11.42 -4.06 16.80
C ARG A 83 11.25 -5.45 16.18
N ALA A 84 10.88 -5.54 14.90
CA ALA A 84 10.74 -6.81 14.20
C ALA A 84 12.06 -7.60 14.20
N LEU A 85 13.19 -6.92 13.94
CA LEU A 85 14.52 -7.51 14.00
C LEU A 85 14.91 -7.97 15.42
N ALA A 86 14.59 -7.17 16.44
CA ALA A 86 14.85 -7.54 17.83
C ALA A 86 14.06 -8.78 18.28
N LEU A 87 12.84 -8.96 17.76
CA LEU A 87 12.00 -10.13 18.02
C LEU A 87 12.44 -11.38 17.24
N ARG A 88 13.34 -11.24 16.25
CA ARG A 88 13.94 -12.34 15.48
C ARG A 88 15.47 -12.30 15.52
N PRO A 89 16.07 -12.64 16.68
CA PRO A 89 17.52 -12.68 16.83
C PRO A 89 18.18 -13.53 15.73
N GLY A 90 19.27 -13.01 15.16
CA GLY A 90 20.02 -13.68 14.09
C GLY A 90 19.57 -13.31 12.68
N GLN A 91 18.44 -12.62 12.50
CA GLN A 91 18.07 -12.05 11.20
C GLN A 91 18.61 -10.62 11.05
N PRO A 92 19.46 -10.34 10.04
CA PRO A 92 20.05 -9.01 9.86
C PRO A 92 19.13 -8.01 9.14
N LYS A 93 18.15 -8.51 8.36
CA LYS A 93 17.31 -7.72 7.44
C LYS A 93 15.83 -8.09 7.58
N VAL A 94 14.96 -7.25 7.03
CA VAL A 94 13.51 -7.49 6.85
C VAL A 94 13.13 -7.38 5.38
N HIS A 95 12.01 -8.01 4.99
CA HIS A 95 11.29 -7.68 3.77
C HIS A 95 10.17 -6.69 4.09
N ILE A 96 10.00 -5.64 3.30
CA ILE A 96 8.91 -4.68 3.50
C ILE A 96 7.90 -4.84 2.35
N ILE A 97 6.63 -5.03 2.69
CA ILE A 97 5.51 -4.91 1.76
C ILE A 97 4.70 -3.70 2.20
N ALA A 98 4.72 -2.65 1.38
CA ALA A 98 4.19 -1.35 1.70
C ALA A 98 3.05 -0.99 0.76
N HIS A 99 1.97 -0.44 1.30
CA HIS A 99 0.83 0.01 0.52
C HIS A 99 0.69 1.53 0.59
N SER A 100 0.33 2.17 -0.53
CA SER A 100 0.04 3.61 -0.59
C SER A 100 1.22 4.44 -0.04
N MET A 101 0.95 5.40 0.85
CA MET A 101 1.96 6.23 1.53
C MET A 101 3.03 5.42 2.29
N GLY A 102 2.73 4.20 2.72
CA GLY A 102 3.71 3.33 3.38
C GLY A 102 4.95 3.07 2.53
N GLY A 103 4.82 3.08 1.20
CA GLY A 103 5.95 2.93 0.28
C GLY A 103 6.86 4.15 0.28
N LEU A 104 6.31 5.37 0.42
CA LEU A 104 7.09 6.59 0.58
C LEU A 104 7.81 6.61 1.94
N ASP A 105 7.12 6.18 3.00
CA ASP A 105 7.69 6.04 4.34
C ASP A 105 8.91 5.11 4.32
N ALA A 106 8.76 3.94 3.68
CA ALA A 106 9.83 2.95 3.56
C ALA A 106 11.02 3.47 2.74
N ARG A 107 10.78 4.13 1.60
CA ARG A 107 11.85 4.73 0.79
C ARG A 107 12.62 5.80 1.57
N ARG A 108 11.90 6.72 2.23
CA ARG A 108 12.55 7.77 3.03
C ARG A 108 13.32 7.19 4.21
N MET A 109 12.79 6.17 4.88
CA MET A 109 13.48 5.45 5.94
C MET A 109 14.79 4.81 5.44
N ILE A 110 14.74 4.10 4.30
CA ILE A 110 15.91 3.45 3.69
C ILE A 110 17.00 4.48 3.38
N VAL A 111 16.62 5.58 2.70
CA VAL A 111 17.57 6.57 2.15
C VAL A 111 18.08 7.55 3.21
N LYS A 112 17.19 8.09 4.05
CA LYS A 112 17.52 9.20 4.96
C LYS A 112 17.80 8.75 6.39
N LEU A 113 17.35 7.57 6.81
CA LEU A 113 17.45 7.11 8.21
C LEU A 113 18.41 5.93 8.43
N GLY A 114 19.23 5.61 7.42
CA GLY A 114 20.31 4.61 7.50
C GLY A 114 19.81 3.16 7.58
N MET A 115 18.66 2.86 6.97
CA MET A 115 18.03 1.53 7.06
C MET A 115 18.28 0.62 5.86
N ALA A 116 19.05 1.08 4.86
CA ALA A 116 19.36 0.27 3.67
C ALA A 116 19.93 -1.12 4.02
N ASP A 117 20.88 -1.21 4.94
CA ASP A 117 21.51 -2.49 5.33
C ASP A 117 20.61 -3.40 6.18
N ARG A 118 19.44 -2.90 6.60
CA ARG A 118 18.44 -3.61 7.40
C ARG A 118 17.22 -4.03 6.58
N VAL A 119 17.19 -3.73 5.29
CA VAL A 119 16.08 -4.06 4.39
C VAL A 119 16.62 -4.90 3.25
N ALA A 120 16.08 -6.10 3.06
CA ALA A 120 16.42 -6.97 1.94
C ALA A 120 15.60 -6.61 0.71
N SER A 121 14.32 -6.28 0.90
CA SER A 121 13.45 -5.86 -0.19
C SER A 121 12.43 -4.81 0.24
N LEU A 122 12.04 -3.98 -0.73
CA LEU A 122 10.86 -3.13 -0.66
C LEU A 122 9.93 -3.46 -1.83
N THR A 123 8.75 -3.98 -1.49
CA THR A 123 7.62 -4.15 -2.40
C THR A 123 6.61 -3.05 -2.15
N THR A 124 6.30 -2.24 -3.15
CA THR A 124 5.26 -1.22 -3.05
C THR A 124 4.01 -1.63 -3.83
N ILE A 125 2.84 -1.30 -3.30
CA ILE A 125 1.53 -1.59 -3.89
C ILE A 125 0.73 -0.28 -3.82
N GLY A 126 0.27 0.25 -4.96
CA GLY A 126 -0.52 1.49 -4.99
C GLY A 126 0.22 2.75 -4.51
N THR A 127 1.55 2.72 -4.40
CA THR A 127 2.32 3.85 -3.80
C THR A 127 2.41 5.05 -4.75
N PRO A 128 2.10 6.28 -4.32
CA PRO A 128 2.22 7.47 -5.16
C PRO A 128 3.69 7.93 -5.30
N HIS A 129 4.56 7.15 -5.93
CA HIS A 129 5.99 7.48 -6.05
C HIS A 129 6.27 8.79 -6.79
N ARG A 130 5.34 9.23 -7.66
CA ARG A 130 5.39 10.52 -8.37
C ARG A 130 4.30 11.48 -7.90
N GLY A 131 3.69 11.21 -6.74
CA GLY A 131 2.55 11.95 -6.22
C GLY A 131 1.25 11.61 -6.94
N THR A 132 0.23 12.43 -6.71
CA THR A 132 -1.08 12.32 -7.38
C THR A 132 -1.66 13.71 -7.59
N SER A 133 -2.22 13.98 -8.77
CA SER A 133 -2.89 15.25 -9.06
C SER A 133 -4.10 15.49 -8.16
N PHE A 134 -4.63 14.45 -7.51
CA PHE A 134 -5.62 14.60 -6.46
C PHE A 134 -5.07 15.35 -5.24
N ALA A 135 -3.82 15.08 -4.86
CA ALA A 135 -3.17 15.79 -3.76
C ALA A 135 -2.90 17.24 -4.14
N ASP A 136 -2.43 17.49 -5.36
CA ASP A 136 -2.23 18.84 -5.90
C ASP A 136 -3.54 19.64 -5.91
N TRP A 137 -4.63 19.01 -6.39
CA TRP A 137 -5.97 19.62 -6.37
C TRP A 137 -6.43 19.92 -4.94
N GLY A 138 -6.16 19.03 -3.99
CA GLY A 138 -6.48 19.23 -2.58
C GLY A 138 -5.82 20.46 -1.97
N ILE A 139 -4.52 20.62 -2.21
CA ILE A 139 -3.77 21.79 -1.73
C ILE A 139 -4.27 23.08 -2.41
N ALA A 140 -4.61 23.03 -3.70
CA ALA A 140 -5.06 24.21 -4.44
C ALA A 140 -6.50 24.67 -4.11
N ASN A 141 -7.31 23.80 -3.48
CA ASN A 141 -8.72 24.09 -3.13
C ASN A 141 -8.94 24.09 -1.61
N ASP A 142 -7.94 24.56 -0.86
CA ASP A 142 -7.94 24.74 0.61
C ASP A 142 -8.31 23.50 1.43
N GLY A 143 -8.14 22.27 0.89
CA GLY A 143 -8.42 21.01 1.59
C GLY A 143 -9.88 20.76 1.96
N ASP A 144 -10.69 21.79 2.17
CA ASP A 144 -12.06 21.74 2.68
C ASP A 144 -13.02 21.05 1.70
N ALA A 145 -12.87 21.28 0.40
CA ALA A 145 -13.66 20.58 -0.62
C ALA A 145 -13.29 19.09 -0.71
N LEU A 146 -12.04 18.75 -0.40
CA LEU A 146 -11.52 17.38 -0.38
C LEU A 146 -11.94 16.64 0.89
N ILE A 147 -11.93 17.30 2.05
CA ILE A 147 -12.48 16.81 3.32
C ILE A 147 -13.99 16.60 3.20
N ALA A 148 -14.70 17.50 2.53
CA ALA A 148 -16.13 17.37 2.27
C ALA A 148 -16.44 16.23 1.27
N GLY A 149 -15.62 16.09 0.22
CA GLY A 149 -15.78 15.06 -0.83
C GLY A 149 -15.34 13.65 -0.42
N LEU A 150 -14.32 13.53 0.44
CA LEU A 150 -13.85 12.26 1.02
C LEU A 150 -14.30 12.02 2.46
N GLY A 151 -15.20 12.84 3.01
CA GLY A 151 -15.92 12.61 4.26
C GLY A 151 -15.11 12.05 5.44
N GLY A 152 -13.86 12.49 5.65
CA GLY A 152 -13.00 12.03 6.74
C GLY A 152 -12.32 10.66 6.55
N ILE A 153 -12.24 10.14 5.31
CA ILE A 153 -11.57 8.86 4.96
C ILE A 153 -10.04 8.96 5.05
N ILE A 154 -9.50 10.08 4.57
CA ILE A 154 -8.06 10.34 4.46
C ILE A 154 -7.76 11.64 5.21
N ASP A 155 -6.65 11.67 5.94
CA ASP A 155 -6.21 12.88 6.60
C ASP A 155 -5.42 13.78 5.65
N ILE A 156 -5.80 15.05 5.63
CA ILE A 156 -5.25 16.08 4.74
C ILE A 156 -3.88 16.59 5.19
N SER A 157 -3.46 16.40 6.45
CA SER A 157 -2.14 16.90 6.89
C SER A 157 -0.97 16.16 6.22
N GLY A 158 -1.20 14.95 5.70
CA GLY A 158 -0.20 14.18 4.94
C GLY A 158 -0.19 14.46 3.44
N PHE A 159 -1.14 15.24 2.89
CA PHE A 159 -1.27 15.45 1.44
C PHE A 159 -0.11 16.20 0.82
N ALA A 160 0.54 17.09 1.57
CA ALA A 160 1.66 17.88 1.08
C ALA A 160 2.79 16.98 0.52
N ASP A 161 3.08 15.87 1.21
CA ASP A 161 4.11 14.91 0.77
C ASP A 161 3.64 14.02 -0.39
N LEU A 162 2.33 13.95 -0.65
CA LEU A 162 1.73 13.21 -1.75
C LEU A 162 1.57 14.06 -3.03
N THR A 163 1.90 15.35 -2.96
CA THR A 163 1.90 16.23 -4.14
C THR A 163 2.93 15.76 -5.16
N THR A 164 2.67 16.03 -6.44
CA THR A 164 3.59 15.67 -7.52
C THR A 164 4.94 16.37 -7.37
N ASP A 165 4.94 17.60 -6.85
CA ASP A 165 6.14 18.38 -6.56
C ASP A 165 7.00 17.78 -5.43
N ALA A 166 6.38 17.46 -4.29
CA ALA A 166 7.10 16.89 -3.16
C ALA A 166 7.70 15.51 -3.51
N CYS A 167 6.93 14.66 -4.19
CA CYS A 167 7.40 13.36 -4.64
C CYS A 167 8.52 13.48 -5.70
N ARG A 168 8.43 14.45 -6.63
CA ARG A 168 9.52 14.72 -7.59
C ARG A 168 10.81 15.12 -6.87
N ARG A 169 10.75 16.07 -5.93
CA ARG A 169 11.92 16.50 -5.14
C ARG A 169 12.54 15.34 -4.37
N PHE A 170 11.71 14.51 -3.73
CA PHE A 170 12.22 13.33 -3.03
C PHE A 170 12.88 12.32 -3.99
N ASN A 171 12.31 12.08 -5.17
CA ASN A 171 12.92 11.20 -6.17
C ASN A 171 14.30 11.70 -6.62
N GLU A 172 14.42 12.99 -6.93
CA GLU A 172 15.69 13.62 -7.31
C GLU A 172 16.77 13.46 -6.23
N GLU A 173 16.38 13.59 -4.96
CA GLU A 173 17.30 13.41 -3.82
C GLU A 173 17.64 11.94 -3.52
N ALA A 174 16.73 11.01 -3.80
CA ALA A 174 16.81 9.62 -3.35
C ALA A 174 17.45 8.69 -4.38
N GLU A 175 17.29 8.97 -5.67
CA GLU A 175 17.60 8.01 -6.75
C GLU A 175 19.01 7.43 -6.67
N ALA A 176 20.02 8.29 -6.49
CA ALA A 176 21.41 7.84 -6.43
C ALA A 176 21.68 6.89 -5.24
N ALA A 177 21.04 7.14 -4.10
CA ALA A 177 21.18 6.29 -2.91
C ALA A 177 20.39 4.97 -3.05
N GLU A 178 19.22 5.02 -3.70
CA GLU A 178 18.42 3.83 -3.99
C GLU A 178 19.10 2.92 -5.02
N ALA A 179 19.77 3.51 -6.02
CA ALA A 179 20.59 2.79 -6.99
C ALA A 179 21.84 2.15 -6.36
N ALA A 180 22.43 2.81 -5.35
CA ALA A 180 23.70 2.39 -4.77
C ALA A 180 23.59 1.33 -3.65
N ASN A 181 22.44 1.20 -2.99
CA ASN A 181 22.25 0.22 -1.93
C ASN A 181 22.00 -1.21 -2.47
N GLU A 182 21.85 -2.20 -1.59
CA GLU A 182 21.57 -3.61 -1.97
C GLU A 182 20.07 -3.99 -1.89
N VAL A 183 19.18 -3.02 -1.60
CA VAL A 183 17.75 -3.30 -1.47
C VAL A 183 17.17 -3.70 -2.83
N PHE A 184 16.46 -4.81 -2.86
CA PHE A 184 15.63 -5.22 -4.00
C PHE A 184 14.33 -4.40 -4.03
N TYR A 185 14.06 -3.70 -5.13
CA TYR A 185 12.86 -2.89 -5.29
C TYR A 185 11.89 -3.50 -6.30
N GLN A 186 10.61 -3.54 -5.94
CA GLN A 186 9.54 -3.88 -6.87
C GLN A 186 8.26 -3.09 -6.60
N THR A 187 7.47 -2.88 -7.64
CA THR A 187 6.20 -2.17 -7.61
C THR A 187 5.07 -3.06 -8.13
N PHE A 188 3.89 -2.88 -7.57
CA PHE A 188 2.62 -3.40 -8.09
C PHE A 188 1.69 -2.22 -8.35
N ALA A 189 1.35 -2.02 -9.62
CA ALA A 189 0.46 -0.96 -10.05
C ALA A 189 -0.93 -1.52 -10.41
N ALA A 190 -1.98 -1.00 -9.78
CA ALA A 190 -3.38 -1.30 -10.08
C ALA A 190 -4.07 -0.10 -10.76
N SER A 191 -5.23 -0.36 -11.34
CA SER A 191 -6.13 0.65 -11.87
C SER A 191 -7.51 0.03 -12.05
N GLU A 192 -8.56 0.84 -11.91
CA GLU A 192 -9.93 0.37 -12.10
C GLU A 192 -10.80 1.32 -12.90
N GLU A 193 -11.85 0.74 -13.47
CA GLU A 193 -12.94 1.50 -14.08
C GLU A 193 -13.69 2.28 -13.00
N GLU A 194 -14.09 3.53 -13.27
CA GLU A 194 -14.78 4.40 -12.32
C GLU A 194 -15.98 3.72 -11.62
N THR A 195 -16.72 2.88 -12.35
CA THR A 195 -17.88 2.14 -11.83
C THR A 195 -17.54 1.09 -10.78
N LYS A 196 -16.30 0.61 -10.76
CA LYS A 196 -15.78 -0.39 -9.81
C LYS A 196 -14.98 0.25 -8.67
N ILE A 197 -14.68 1.55 -8.75
CA ILE A 197 -14.08 2.30 -7.65
C ILE A 197 -15.08 2.42 -6.50
N PHE A 198 -14.58 2.18 -5.28
CA PHE A 198 -15.27 2.42 -4.03
C PHE A 198 -15.96 3.79 -4.08
N PRO A 199 -17.30 3.90 -3.95
CA PRO A 199 -18.02 5.11 -4.32
C PRO A 199 -17.47 6.43 -3.76
N PRO A 200 -16.99 6.50 -2.50
CA PRO A 200 -16.33 7.70 -1.99
C PRO A 200 -15.06 8.13 -2.74
N LEU A 201 -14.33 7.22 -3.39
CA LEU A 201 -13.11 7.49 -4.16
C LEU A 201 -13.38 7.85 -5.64
N ARG A 202 -14.64 7.82 -6.10
CA ARG A 202 -14.96 8.19 -7.50
C ARG A 202 -14.71 9.67 -7.78
N GLY A 203 -14.84 10.53 -6.77
CA GLY A 203 -14.52 11.96 -6.89
C GLY A 203 -13.04 12.18 -7.21
N SER A 204 -12.15 11.51 -6.46
CA SER A 204 -10.70 11.54 -6.71
C SER A 204 -10.34 10.89 -8.04
N TRP A 205 -10.98 9.77 -8.40
CA TRP A 205 -10.80 9.15 -9.72
C TRP A 205 -11.06 10.14 -10.86
N ARG A 206 -12.17 10.89 -10.80
CA ARG A 206 -12.55 11.89 -11.82
C ARG A 206 -11.63 13.11 -11.87
N ILE A 207 -10.92 13.41 -10.77
CA ILE A 207 -9.90 14.45 -10.72
C ILE A 207 -8.61 13.96 -11.38
N ILE A 208 -8.22 12.71 -11.12
CA ILE A 208 -6.95 12.12 -11.59
C ILE A 208 -7.03 11.77 -13.08
N PHE A 209 -8.09 11.06 -13.49
CA PHE A 209 -8.22 10.50 -14.84
C PHE A 209 -7.94 11.49 -15.98
N PRO A 210 -8.53 12.70 -16.03
CA PRO A 210 -8.27 13.63 -17.13
C PRO A 210 -6.84 14.19 -17.17
N ARG A 211 -6.06 14.05 -16.08
CA ARG A 211 -4.70 14.58 -15.96
C ARG A 211 -3.63 13.51 -16.12
N GLU A 212 -3.86 12.33 -15.56
CA GLU A 212 -2.85 11.29 -15.36
C GLU A 212 -3.28 9.90 -15.86
N GLY A 213 -4.53 9.76 -16.33
CA GLY A 213 -5.08 8.54 -16.91
C GLY A 213 -5.57 7.51 -15.88
N ASP A 214 -5.43 6.23 -16.24
CA ASP A 214 -5.86 5.10 -15.42
C ASP A 214 -5.33 5.18 -13.98
N ASN A 215 -6.22 4.99 -13.00
CA ASN A 215 -5.91 5.11 -11.58
C ASN A 215 -6.77 4.16 -10.74
N ASP A 216 -6.32 3.93 -9.51
CA ASP A 216 -6.97 3.05 -8.52
C ASP A 216 -8.02 3.79 -7.65
N GLY A 217 -8.38 5.02 -8.02
CA GLY A 217 -9.25 5.90 -7.25
C GLY A 217 -8.51 6.93 -6.40
N LEU A 218 -7.20 6.77 -6.14
CA LEU A 218 -6.40 7.74 -5.36
C LEU A 218 -5.05 8.06 -5.98
N VAL A 219 -4.45 7.11 -6.70
CA VAL A 219 -3.11 7.21 -7.26
C VAL A 219 -3.14 6.76 -8.72
N PRO A 220 -2.61 7.57 -9.66
CA PRO A 220 -2.51 7.15 -11.06
C PRO A 220 -1.50 6.02 -11.22
N ARG A 221 -1.81 5.09 -12.12
CA ARG A 221 -0.98 3.90 -12.38
C ARG A 221 0.46 4.25 -12.75
N THR A 222 0.66 5.38 -13.44
CA THR A 222 1.98 5.90 -13.82
C THR A 222 2.82 6.35 -12.62
N SER A 223 2.18 6.83 -11.55
CA SER A 223 2.85 7.16 -10.29
C SER A 223 3.16 5.90 -9.49
N GLN A 224 2.26 4.91 -9.49
CA GLN A 224 2.48 3.61 -8.84
C GLN A 224 3.67 2.85 -9.44
N ALA A 225 3.82 2.89 -10.77
CA ALA A 225 4.93 2.25 -11.47
C ALA A 225 6.31 2.86 -11.13
N TRP A 226 6.37 4.11 -10.66
CA TRP A 226 7.61 4.78 -10.27
C TRP A 226 8.67 4.96 -11.38
N THR A 227 9.58 4.00 -11.57
CA THR A 227 10.63 3.95 -12.61
C THR A 227 11.04 2.50 -12.84
N ASP A 228 11.48 2.13 -14.04
CA ASP A 228 12.02 0.79 -14.33
C ASP A 228 13.49 0.64 -13.90
N THR A 229 14.20 1.76 -13.80
CA THR A 229 15.63 1.80 -13.53
C THR A 229 15.97 3.03 -12.68
N LEU A 230 16.87 2.84 -11.73
CA LEU A 230 17.48 3.89 -10.92
C LEU A 230 18.92 4.11 -11.38
N ALA A 231 19.35 5.37 -11.44
CA ALA A 231 20.71 5.76 -11.81
C ALA A 231 21.54 6.20 -10.60
N GLY A 232 22.63 5.49 -10.34
CA GLY A 232 23.65 5.85 -9.34
C GLY A 232 24.56 6.97 -9.83
N ALA A 233 25.08 7.76 -8.90
CA ALA A 233 26.04 8.83 -9.21
C ALA A 233 27.37 8.31 -9.80
N ASP A 234 27.68 7.02 -9.58
CA ASP A 234 28.84 6.31 -10.12
C ASP A 234 28.58 5.64 -11.48
N GLY A 235 27.38 5.86 -12.07
CA GLY A 235 26.96 5.23 -13.31
C GLY A 235 26.34 3.83 -13.13
N ARG A 236 26.22 3.32 -11.90
CA ARG A 236 25.49 2.09 -11.61
C ARG A 236 24.02 2.24 -12.02
N ARG A 237 23.44 1.16 -12.53
CA ARG A 237 22.01 1.09 -12.80
C ARG A 237 21.39 -0.05 -12.00
N LYS A 238 20.29 0.23 -11.31
CA LYS A 238 19.52 -0.78 -10.59
C LYS A 238 18.13 -0.90 -11.19
N THR A 239 17.74 -2.11 -11.53
CA THR A 239 16.38 -2.41 -12.00
C THR A 239 15.39 -2.38 -10.84
N VAL A 240 14.25 -1.73 -11.05
CA VAL A 240 13.08 -1.82 -10.18
C VAL A 240 12.07 -2.73 -10.89
N ARG A 241 11.71 -3.86 -10.27
CA ARG A 241 10.82 -4.83 -10.91
C ARG A 241 9.39 -4.31 -10.94
N GLN A 242 8.85 -4.12 -12.15
CA GLN A 242 7.51 -3.60 -12.40
C GLN A 242 6.49 -4.73 -12.56
N ARG A 243 5.36 -4.64 -11.87
CA ARG A 243 4.24 -5.58 -12.02
C ARG A 243 2.89 -4.87 -12.03
N GLY A 244 1.93 -5.45 -12.74
CA GLY A 244 0.53 -5.11 -12.55
C GLY A 244 -0.01 -5.83 -11.32
N PHE A 245 -0.90 -5.19 -10.56
CA PHE A 245 -1.64 -5.90 -9.52
C PHE A 245 -2.52 -6.97 -10.20
N PRO A 246 -2.40 -8.26 -9.81
CA PRO A 246 -2.93 -9.37 -10.61
C PRO A 246 -4.44 -9.60 -10.41
N VAL A 247 -5.07 -8.82 -9.54
CA VAL A 247 -6.50 -8.85 -9.25
C VAL A 247 -7.08 -7.50 -9.60
N SER A 248 -8.28 -7.47 -10.18
CA SER A 248 -9.09 -6.26 -10.37
C SER A 248 -9.30 -5.61 -9.00
N ALA A 249 -8.72 -4.43 -8.77
CA ALA A 249 -8.67 -3.81 -7.45
C ALA A 249 -8.50 -2.28 -7.54
N ASP A 250 -9.37 -1.56 -6.84
CA ASP A 250 -9.11 -0.18 -6.46
C ASP A 250 -8.13 -0.07 -5.27
N HIS A 251 -7.85 1.15 -4.84
CA HIS A 251 -6.85 1.42 -3.80
C HIS A 251 -7.16 0.76 -2.44
N LEU A 252 -8.42 0.45 -2.12
CA LEU A 252 -8.79 -0.22 -0.87
C LEU A 252 -8.85 -1.74 -1.04
N ASN A 253 -9.25 -2.19 -2.23
CA ASN A 253 -9.22 -3.57 -2.65
C ASN A 253 -7.83 -4.19 -2.56
N GLU A 254 -6.78 -3.44 -2.89
CA GLU A 254 -5.38 -3.86 -2.82
C GLU A 254 -4.96 -4.40 -1.43
N VAL A 255 -5.67 -3.99 -0.37
CA VAL A 255 -5.44 -4.43 1.02
C VAL A 255 -6.59 -5.26 1.60
N GLY A 256 -7.51 -5.71 0.74
CA GLY A 256 -8.58 -6.66 1.07
C GLY A 256 -9.89 -6.03 1.55
N TRP A 257 -10.03 -4.72 1.44
CA TRP A 257 -11.29 -4.00 1.71
C TRP A 257 -12.11 -3.89 0.43
N TRP A 258 -13.41 -4.15 0.51
CA TRP A 258 -14.29 -4.17 -0.66
C TRP A 258 -15.66 -3.60 -0.29
N ASP A 259 -16.45 -3.22 -1.29
CA ASP A 259 -17.84 -2.75 -1.10
C ASP A 259 -18.86 -3.61 -1.85
N VAL A 260 -20.11 -3.59 -1.36
CA VAL A 260 -21.20 -4.41 -1.92
C VAL A 260 -21.51 -4.07 -3.39
N GLY A 261 -21.29 -2.82 -3.80
CA GLY A 261 -21.56 -2.35 -5.16
C GLY A 261 -20.63 -2.95 -6.21
N GLN A 262 -19.44 -3.40 -5.81
CA GLN A 262 -18.46 -4.05 -6.70
C GLN A 262 -18.91 -5.45 -7.17
N PHE A 263 -19.80 -6.10 -6.44
CA PHE A 263 -20.26 -7.46 -6.74
C PHE A 263 -21.62 -7.53 -7.46
N GLY A 264 -22.20 -6.38 -7.84
CA GLY A 264 -23.40 -6.30 -8.69
C GLY A 264 -24.57 -7.12 -8.18
N PHE A 265 -25.16 -6.72 -7.06
CA PHE A 265 -26.13 -7.55 -6.35
C PHE A 265 -27.58 -7.07 -6.47
N ASP A 266 -28.48 -7.98 -6.87
CA ASP A 266 -29.93 -7.92 -6.62
C ASP A 266 -30.25 -8.80 -5.40
N ASP A 267 -31.16 -8.34 -4.51
CA ASP A 267 -31.44 -8.87 -3.15
C ASP A 267 -31.69 -10.40 -3.00
N PHE A 268 -31.79 -11.18 -4.09
CA PHE A 268 -32.36 -12.53 -4.13
C PHE A 268 -31.37 -13.70 -3.83
N PHE A 269 -30.03 -13.51 -3.92
CA PHE A 269 -29.07 -14.65 -3.86
C PHE A 269 -27.88 -14.48 -2.88
N ARG A 270 -28.15 -14.29 -1.58
CA ARG A 270 -27.11 -13.94 -0.57
C ARG A 270 -25.93 -14.91 -0.49
N LEU A 271 -26.13 -16.19 -0.81
CA LEU A 271 -25.06 -17.22 -0.77
C LEU A 271 -24.00 -17.02 -1.87
N ASP A 272 -24.42 -16.62 -3.07
CA ASP A 272 -23.50 -16.41 -4.20
C ASP A 272 -22.59 -15.21 -3.94
N PHE A 273 -23.14 -14.16 -3.33
CA PHE A 273 -22.39 -13.01 -2.86
C PHE A 273 -21.32 -13.38 -1.82
N LEU A 274 -21.69 -14.14 -0.78
CA LEU A 274 -20.72 -14.56 0.26
C LEU A 274 -19.59 -15.40 -0.32
N ASN A 275 -19.89 -16.29 -1.27
CA ASN A 275 -18.88 -17.08 -1.98
C ASN A 275 -17.97 -16.20 -2.85
N ALA A 276 -18.54 -15.25 -3.60
CA ALA A 276 -17.79 -14.32 -4.43
C ALA A 276 -16.85 -13.44 -3.60
N VAL A 277 -17.34 -12.91 -2.47
CA VAL A 277 -16.57 -12.16 -1.49
C VAL A 277 -15.42 -13.01 -0.93
N ALA A 278 -15.70 -14.23 -0.49
CA ALA A 278 -14.68 -15.11 0.08
C ALA A 278 -13.59 -15.47 -0.94
N ALA A 279 -14.00 -15.72 -2.20
CA ALA A 279 -13.08 -15.96 -3.31
C ALA A 279 -12.21 -14.72 -3.59
N TYR A 280 -12.80 -13.52 -3.59
CA TYR A 280 -12.10 -12.27 -3.80
C TYR A 280 -11.07 -11.97 -2.70
N GLU A 281 -11.48 -12.09 -1.43
CA GLU A 281 -10.56 -11.92 -0.30
C GLU A 281 -9.41 -12.92 -0.34
N THR A 282 -9.69 -14.16 -0.75
CA THR A 282 -8.66 -15.19 -0.92
C THR A 282 -7.71 -14.84 -2.06
N ALA A 283 -8.23 -14.32 -3.18
CA ALA A 283 -7.41 -13.88 -4.30
C ALA A 283 -6.43 -12.77 -3.86
N ILE A 284 -6.91 -11.73 -3.17
CA ILE A 284 -6.05 -10.66 -2.63
C ILE A 284 -4.99 -11.23 -1.69
N ARG A 285 -5.37 -12.08 -0.73
CA ARG A 285 -4.42 -12.71 0.20
C ARG A 285 -3.36 -13.56 -0.51
N ASN A 286 -3.73 -14.22 -1.61
CA ASN A 286 -2.80 -15.01 -2.41
C ASN A 286 -1.79 -14.15 -3.16
N VAL A 287 -2.14 -12.93 -3.58
CA VAL A 287 -1.15 -11.98 -4.14
C VAL A 287 -0.01 -11.74 -3.16
N TYR A 288 -0.32 -11.46 -1.89
CA TYR A 288 0.71 -11.24 -0.86
C TYR A 288 1.50 -12.51 -0.57
N LEU A 289 0.85 -13.67 -0.61
CA LEU A 289 1.52 -14.97 -0.43
C LEU A 289 2.52 -15.25 -1.56
N GLU A 290 2.15 -14.96 -2.80
CA GLU A 290 3.04 -15.08 -3.96
C GLU A 290 4.22 -14.10 -3.85
N ILE A 291 3.96 -12.85 -3.49
CA ILE A 291 5.02 -11.87 -3.18
C ILE A 291 5.99 -12.44 -2.14
N ALA A 292 5.47 -12.91 -1.00
CA ALA A 292 6.29 -13.44 0.08
C ALA A 292 7.14 -14.65 -0.35
N ARG A 293 6.59 -15.56 -1.16
CA ARG A 293 7.30 -16.72 -1.71
C ARG A 293 8.41 -16.31 -2.67
N GLU A 294 8.17 -15.33 -3.54
CA GLU A 294 9.22 -14.86 -4.45
C GLU A 294 10.36 -14.14 -3.72
N LEU A 295 10.05 -13.43 -2.63
CA LEU A 295 11.08 -12.69 -1.87
C LEU A 295 12.10 -13.61 -1.19
N ILE A 296 11.70 -14.82 -0.79
CA ILE A 296 12.62 -15.83 -0.24
C ILE A 296 13.45 -16.56 -1.31
N GLU A 297 13.03 -16.45 -2.58
CA GLU A 297 13.70 -17.03 -3.75
C GLU A 297 14.60 -16.02 -4.48
N LEU A 298 14.69 -14.77 -4.01
CA LEU A 298 15.62 -13.80 -4.55
C LEU A 298 17.05 -14.39 -4.58
N PRO A 299 17.83 -14.16 -5.64
CA PRO A 299 19.20 -14.62 -5.65
C PRO A 299 19.96 -14.00 -4.47
N PRO A 300 20.83 -14.77 -3.78
CA PRO A 300 21.77 -14.17 -2.83
C PRO A 300 22.62 -13.14 -3.59
N GLU A 301 22.77 -11.95 -3.00
CA GLU A 301 23.50 -10.80 -3.55
C GLU A 301 24.75 -11.23 -4.33
N GLY A 302 24.90 -10.75 -5.56
CA GLY A 302 26.02 -11.00 -6.45
C GLY A 302 26.80 -9.73 -6.73
#